data_AF-A0A2N6KCJ9-F1
#
_entry.id   AF-A0A2N6KCJ9-F1
#
_cell.length_a   1.000
_cell.length_b   1.000
_cell.length_c   1.000
_cell.angle_alpha   90.00
_cell.angle_beta   90.00
_cell.angle_gamma   90.00
#
_symmetry.space_group_name_H-M   'P 1'
#
loop_
_entity.id
_entity.type
_entity.pdbx_description
1 polymer ?
#
loop_
_entity_poly.entity_id
_entity_poly.type
_entity_poly.pdbx_seq_one_letter_code
_entity_poly.pdbx_strand_id
1 'polypeptide(L)'
;MNTQNVNTEQLISQLNNASLPTDAISAIAALSAREITENKAISALIQAFSHHHPSVGKAAVEALVKLAPASVEPLIFAFRNSPDQGVQAYIIQALALIGDERAVDLLAEVVGTEVANHCQGNVRRIAARGLGKIGRTAKQPEVIRYAVEKLTWALLTPEDWGLRYAAAVSLQEIGTPAAHTALQTSLNQEADKVVRSRITMAATKNLPD
;
A
#
# COMPACT_ATOMS: atom_id res chain seq x y z
N MET A 1 -18.68 -38.63 2.41
CA MET A 1 -19.18 -37.76 3.50
C MET A 1 -18.39 -36.46 3.46
N ASN A 2 -19.01 -35.41 2.92
CA ASN A 2 -18.41 -34.10 2.61
C ASN A 2 -18.33 -33.23 3.87
N THR A 3 -17.14 -33.07 4.44
CA THR A 3 -16.86 -32.13 5.55
C THR A 3 -16.14 -30.85 5.11
N GLN A 4 -16.00 -30.62 3.80
CA GLN A 4 -15.28 -29.45 3.25
C GLN A 4 -16.17 -28.25 2.92
N ASN A 5 -17.50 -28.35 3.01
CA ASN A 5 -18.43 -27.37 2.45
C ASN A 5 -19.16 -26.50 3.51
N VAL A 6 -18.43 -25.93 4.47
CA VAL A 6 -18.82 -24.57 4.91
C VAL A 6 -18.52 -23.70 3.69
N ASN A 7 -19.54 -23.55 2.85
CA ASN A 7 -19.48 -23.02 1.49
C ASN A 7 -18.93 -21.60 1.55
N THR A 8 -17.97 -21.25 0.69
CA THR A 8 -17.46 -19.87 0.51
C THR A 8 -18.61 -18.85 0.53
N GLU A 9 -19.76 -19.20 -0.03
CA GLU A 9 -20.98 -18.39 -0.05
C GLU A 9 -21.58 -18.14 1.34
N GLN A 10 -21.52 -19.12 2.25
CA GLN A 10 -21.95 -18.95 3.63
C GLN A 10 -21.05 -17.95 4.36
N LEU A 11 -19.73 -18.03 4.17
CA LEU A 11 -18.79 -17.08 4.78
C LEU A 11 -18.97 -15.66 4.22
N ILE A 12 -19.17 -15.53 2.91
CA ILE A 12 -19.49 -14.25 2.27
C ILE A 12 -20.82 -13.70 2.82
N SER A 13 -21.85 -14.54 2.95
CA SER A 13 -23.13 -14.15 3.53
C SER A 13 -22.99 -13.71 5.00
N GLN A 14 -22.17 -14.39 5.80
CA GLN A 14 -21.87 -13.99 7.18
C GLN A 14 -21.18 -12.64 7.24
N LEU A 15 -20.19 -12.40 6.38
CA LEU A 15 -19.52 -11.11 6.30
C LEU A 15 -20.49 -9.98 5.92
N ASN A 16 -21.32 -10.20 4.90
CA ASN A 16 -22.24 -9.17 4.39
C ASN A 16 -23.36 -8.83 5.37
N ASN A 17 -23.80 -9.79 6.18
CA ASN A 17 -24.89 -9.62 7.15
C ASN A 17 -24.39 -9.36 8.58
N ALA A 18 -23.08 -9.28 8.80
CA ALA A 18 -22.50 -9.06 10.11
C ALA A 18 -22.94 -7.70 10.68
N SER A 19 -23.71 -7.74 11.78
CA SER A 19 -24.11 -6.54 12.52
C SER A 19 -23.05 -6.10 13.53
N LEU A 20 -22.22 -7.04 14.00
CA LEU A 20 -21.13 -6.79 14.94
C LEU A 20 -19.77 -6.84 14.23
N PRO A 21 -18.82 -5.96 14.58
CA PRO A 21 -17.47 -5.99 14.02
C PRO A 21 -16.75 -7.34 14.23
N THR A 22 -17.03 -8.01 15.36
CA THR A 22 -16.44 -9.31 15.71
C THR A 22 -16.86 -10.41 14.74
N ASP A 23 -18.11 -10.37 14.28
CA ASP A 23 -18.65 -11.38 13.37
C ASP A 23 -18.08 -11.19 11.97
N ALA A 24 -17.99 -9.94 11.53
CA ALA A 24 -17.33 -9.57 10.27
C ALA A 24 -15.86 -10.01 10.27
N ILE A 25 -15.12 -9.71 11.33
CA ILE A 25 -13.71 -10.11 11.48
C ILE A 25 -13.56 -11.64 11.46
N SER A 26 -14.46 -12.36 12.14
CA SER A 26 -14.43 -13.83 12.17
C SER A 26 -14.67 -14.42 10.77
N ALA A 27 -15.60 -13.87 10.01
CA ALA A 27 -15.86 -14.29 8.63
C ALA A 27 -14.65 -13.99 7.70
N ILE A 28 -14.05 -12.81 7.82
CA ILE A 28 -12.83 -12.42 7.09
C ILE A 28 -11.66 -13.37 7.41
N ALA A 29 -11.46 -13.69 8.69
CA ALA A 29 -10.42 -14.61 9.13
C ALA A 29 -10.65 -16.01 8.56
N ALA A 30 -11.90 -16.50 8.54
CA ALA A 30 -12.23 -17.80 7.97
C ALA A 30 -12.00 -17.84 6.45
N LEU A 31 -12.34 -16.77 5.71
CA LEU A 31 -12.09 -16.68 4.26
C LEU A 31 -10.59 -16.76 3.94
N SER A 32 -9.75 -16.01 4.66
CA SER A 32 -8.30 -15.98 4.43
C SER A 32 -7.53 -17.17 5.01
N ALA A 33 -8.03 -17.81 6.08
CA ALA A 33 -7.44 -19.04 6.63
C ALA A 33 -7.54 -20.21 5.66
N ARG A 34 -8.59 -20.23 4.84
CA ARG A 34 -8.85 -21.27 3.83
C ARG A 34 -8.23 -20.96 2.47
N GLU A 35 -7.49 -19.85 2.37
CA GLU A 35 -6.81 -19.41 1.15
C GLU A 35 -7.76 -19.34 -0.07
N ILE A 36 -9.00 -18.90 0.17
CA ILE A 36 -10.01 -18.81 -0.88
C ILE A 36 -9.68 -17.61 -1.77
N THR A 37 -9.07 -17.91 -2.92
CA THR A 37 -8.66 -16.93 -3.95
C THR A 37 -9.73 -16.68 -5.01
N GLU A 38 -10.93 -17.25 -4.84
CA GLU A 38 -12.05 -17.01 -5.74
C GLU A 38 -12.39 -15.51 -5.79
N ASN A 39 -12.63 -14.98 -7.00
CA ASN A 39 -12.94 -13.57 -7.20
C ASN A 39 -14.11 -13.07 -6.33
N LYS A 40 -15.11 -13.93 -6.07
CA LYS A 40 -16.24 -13.58 -5.19
C LYS A 40 -15.82 -13.35 -3.73
N ALA A 41 -14.87 -14.15 -3.22
CA ALA A 41 -14.36 -13.99 -1.87
C ALA A 41 -13.50 -12.73 -1.74
N ILE A 42 -12.60 -12.50 -2.70
CA ILE A 42 -11.78 -11.28 -2.75
C ILE A 42 -12.68 -10.04 -2.85
N SER A 43 -13.71 -10.07 -3.69
CA SER A 43 -14.68 -8.97 -3.81
C SER A 43 -15.42 -8.68 -2.52
N ALA A 44 -15.83 -9.71 -1.78
CA ALA A 44 -16.47 -9.56 -0.47
C ALA A 44 -15.52 -8.95 0.58
N LEU A 45 -14.24 -9.37 0.58
CA LEU A 45 -13.21 -8.77 1.44
C LEU A 45 -12.97 -7.29 1.11
N ILE A 46 -12.98 -6.91 -0.18
CA ILE A 46 -12.86 -5.51 -0.60
C ILE A 46 -14.10 -4.71 -0.16
N GLN A 47 -15.31 -5.27 -0.29
CA GLN A 47 -16.54 -4.62 0.17
C GLN A 47 -16.52 -4.34 1.68
N ALA A 48 -15.85 -5.19 2.47
CA ALA A 48 -15.70 -4.99 3.92
C ALA A 48 -14.96 -3.70 4.30
N PHE A 49 -14.26 -3.03 3.38
CA PHE A 49 -13.71 -1.69 3.62
C PHE A 49 -14.79 -0.63 3.85
N SER A 50 -16.02 -0.85 3.38
CA SER A 50 -17.15 0.06 3.61
C SER A 50 -17.78 -0.10 4.99
N HIS A 51 -17.28 -1.04 5.80
CA HIS A 51 -17.80 -1.27 7.14
C HIS A 51 -17.44 -0.12 8.07
N HIS A 52 -18.41 0.38 8.83
CA HIS A 52 -18.27 1.55 9.72
C HIS A 52 -17.17 1.45 10.78
N HIS A 53 -16.81 0.22 11.19
CA HIS A 53 -15.82 -0.02 12.24
C HIS A 53 -14.41 -0.25 11.66
N PRO A 54 -13.40 0.59 11.99
CA PRO A 54 -12.07 0.54 11.37
C PRO A 54 -11.29 -0.78 11.52
N SER A 55 -11.59 -1.57 12.55
CA SER A 55 -10.94 -2.87 12.74
C SER A 55 -11.33 -3.90 11.67
N VAL A 56 -12.52 -3.77 11.09
CA VAL A 56 -12.97 -4.65 9.99
C VAL A 56 -12.15 -4.35 8.74
N GLY A 57 -11.97 -3.07 8.41
CA GLY A 57 -11.10 -2.67 7.30
C GLY A 57 -9.67 -3.15 7.47
N LYS A 58 -9.10 -3.07 8.68
CA LYS A 58 -7.75 -3.62 8.98
C LYS A 58 -7.68 -5.14 8.77
N ALA A 59 -8.65 -5.89 9.29
CA ALA A 59 -8.71 -7.34 9.10
C ALA A 59 -8.85 -7.71 7.62
N ALA A 60 -9.65 -6.96 6.86
CA ALA A 60 -9.79 -7.15 5.42
C ALA A 60 -8.47 -6.87 4.66
N VAL A 61 -7.72 -5.83 5.05
CA VAL A 61 -6.38 -5.56 4.49
C VAL A 61 -5.45 -6.76 4.75
N GLU A 62 -5.37 -7.23 5.99
CA GLU A 62 -4.50 -8.37 6.34
C GLU A 62 -4.87 -9.64 5.57
N ALA A 63 -6.17 -9.93 5.44
CA ALA A 63 -6.68 -11.03 4.64
C ALA A 63 -6.30 -10.90 3.17
N LEU A 64 -6.49 -9.73 2.56
CA LEU A 64 -6.18 -9.48 1.15
C LEU A 64 -4.68 -9.52 0.87
N VAL A 65 -3.83 -9.06 1.81
CA VAL A 65 -2.38 -9.20 1.72
C VAL A 65 -1.97 -10.67 1.73
N LYS A 66 -2.58 -11.49 2.60
CA LYS A 66 -2.33 -12.94 2.65
C LYS A 66 -2.72 -13.65 1.35
N LEU A 67 -3.78 -13.19 0.69
CA LEU A 67 -4.28 -13.76 -0.57
C LEU A 67 -3.56 -13.22 -1.82
N ALA A 68 -2.52 -12.40 -1.67
CA ALA A 68 -1.68 -12.04 -2.80
C ALA A 68 -0.97 -13.29 -3.36
N PRO A 69 -0.75 -13.40 -4.69
CA PRO A 69 -0.91 -12.36 -5.72
C PRO A 69 -2.33 -12.21 -6.28
N ALA A 70 -3.29 -13.05 -5.88
CA ALA A 70 -4.64 -13.09 -6.47
C ALA A 70 -5.47 -11.83 -6.17
N SER A 71 -5.21 -11.16 -5.05
CA SER A 71 -5.91 -9.94 -4.63
C SER A 71 -5.47 -8.65 -5.35
N VAL A 72 -4.34 -8.65 -6.05
CA VAL A 72 -3.71 -7.43 -6.59
C VAL A 72 -4.55 -6.77 -7.68
N GLU A 73 -4.93 -7.51 -8.73
CA GLU A 73 -5.76 -6.96 -9.82
C GLU A 73 -7.16 -6.55 -9.34
N PRO A 74 -7.87 -7.35 -8.51
CA PRO A 74 -9.13 -6.93 -7.91
C PRO A 74 -9.02 -5.64 -7.08
N LEU A 75 -7.92 -5.46 -6.32
CA LEU A 75 -7.67 -4.23 -5.55
C LEU A 75 -7.47 -3.03 -6.47
N ILE A 76 -6.65 -3.16 -7.52
CA ILE A 76 -6.41 -2.09 -8.51
C ILE A 76 -7.74 -1.72 -9.18
N PHE A 77 -8.51 -2.71 -9.64
CA PHE A 77 -9.82 -2.50 -10.24
C PHE A 77 -10.77 -1.79 -9.28
N ALA A 78 -10.84 -2.22 -8.01
CA ALA A 78 -11.71 -1.61 -7.01
C ALA A 78 -11.32 -0.14 -6.71
N PHE A 79 -10.03 0.19 -6.68
CA PHE A 79 -9.59 1.57 -6.48
C PHE A 79 -10.15 2.49 -7.57
N ARG A 80 -10.04 2.08 -8.83
CA ARG A 80 -10.46 2.86 -10.00
C ARG A 80 -11.97 3.09 -10.06
N ASN A 81 -12.75 2.21 -9.43
CA ASN A 81 -14.21 2.25 -9.46
C ASN A 81 -14.84 2.74 -8.14
N SER A 82 -14.03 3.00 -7.10
CA SER A 82 -14.53 3.48 -5.81
C SER A 82 -14.51 5.01 -5.75
N PRO A 83 -15.65 5.68 -5.46
CA PRO A 83 -15.65 7.10 -5.14
C PRO A 83 -15.27 7.39 -3.67
N ASP A 84 -15.28 6.36 -2.81
CA ASP A 84 -15.05 6.50 -1.37
C ASP A 84 -13.55 6.55 -1.05
N GLN A 85 -13.11 7.69 -0.50
CA GLN A 85 -11.71 7.95 -0.13
C GLN A 85 -11.21 7.07 1.02
N GLY A 86 -12.08 6.66 1.95
CA GLY A 86 -11.75 5.74 3.02
C GLY A 86 -11.49 4.33 2.49
N VAL A 87 -12.34 3.86 1.57
CA VAL A 87 -12.13 2.58 0.86
C VAL A 87 -10.85 2.63 0.04
N GLN A 88 -10.61 3.71 -0.71
CA GLN A 88 -9.38 3.90 -1.46
C GLN A 88 -8.13 3.87 -0.55
N ALA A 89 -8.18 4.47 0.63
CA ALA A 89 -7.08 4.44 1.58
C ALA A 89 -6.72 3.01 2.04
N TYR A 90 -7.71 2.18 2.34
CA TYR A 90 -7.49 0.76 2.68
C TYR A 90 -6.92 -0.03 1.50
N ILE A 91 -7.39 0.23 0.27
CA ILE A 91 -6.86 -0.42 -0.93
C ILE A 91 -5.38 -0.07 -1.12
N ILE A 92 -5.01 1.20 -1.00
CA ILE A 92 -3.61 1.65 -1.11
C ILE A 92 -2.77 1.05 0.00
N GLN A 93 -3.30 0.94 1.23
CA GLN A 93 -2.61 0.26 2.32
C GLN A 93 -2.34 -1.21 1.99
N ALA A 94 -3.34 -1.95 1.49
CA ALA A 94 -3.16 -3.35 1.09
C ALA A 94 -2.11 -3.49 -0.03
N LEU A 95 -2.22 -2.70 -1.10
CA LEU A 95 -1.29 -2.75 -2.23
C LEU A 95 0.14 -2.38 -1.82
N ALA A 96 0.32 -1.37 -0.95
CA ALA A 96 1.63 -1.01 -0.42
C ALA A 96 2.25 -2.11 0.46
N LEU A 97 1.41 -2.80 1.26
CA LEU A 97 1.83 -3.95 2.06
C LEU A 97 2.16 -5.17 1.19
N ILE A 98 1.45 -5.39 0.09
CA ILE A 98 1.77 -6.46 -0.86
C ILE A 98 3.11 -6.17 -1.53
N GLY A 99 3.26 -4.99 -2.15
CA GLY A 99 4.49 -4.60 -2.85
C GLY A 99 4.69 -5.32 -4.19
N ASP A 100 3.59 -5.67 -4.87
CA ASP A 100 3.63 -6.30 -6.20
C ASP A 100 3.80 -5.24 -7.29
N GLU A 101 4.67 -5.50 -8.28
CA GLU A 101 5.00 -4.54 -9.33
C GLU A 101 3.81 -4.12 -10.20
N ARG A 102 2.75 -4.94 -10.28
CA ARG A 102 1.51 -4.59 -11.00
C ARG A 102 0.82 -3.36 -10.43
N ALA A 103 1.08 -3.00 -9.17
CA ALA A 103 0.50 -1.82 -8.53
C ALA A 103 1.36 -0.55 -8.69
N VAL A 104 2.51 -0.60 -9.38
CA VAL A 104 3.47 0.53 -9.44
C VAL A 104 2.83 1.80 -9.99
N ASP A 105 2.06 1.71 -11.07
CA ASP A 105 1.44 2.88 -11.71
C ASP A 105 0.41 3.54 -10.80
N LEU A 106 -0.42 2.73 -10.16
CA LEU A 106 -1.43 3.22 -9.23
C LEU A 106 -0.79 3.88 -8.00
N LEU A 107 0.22 3.25 -7.39
CA LEU A 107 0.91 3.86 -6.24
C LEU A 107 1.65 5.14 -6.63
N ALA A 108 2.26 5.19 -7.81
CA ALA A 108 2.89 6.40 -8.33
C ALA A 108 1.89 7.54 -8.55
N GLU A 109 0.73 7.25 -9.13
CA GLU A 109 -0.34 8.24 -9.29
C GLU A 109 -0.77 8.80 -7.92
N VAL A 110 -1.03 7.93 -6.94
CA VAL A 110 -1.45 8.33 -5.60
C VAL A 110 -0.40 9.17 -4.88
N VAL A 111 0.89 8.90 -5.06
CA VAL A 111 1.96 9.79 -4.53
C VAL A 111 1.84 11.21 -5.12
N GLY A 112 1.40 11.32 -6.37
CA GLY A 112 1.26 12.57 -7.12
C GLY A 112 -0.01 13.37 -6.87
N THR A 113 -1.00 12.85 -6.13
CA THR A 113 -2.26 13.57 -5.94
C THR A 113 -2.09 14.81 -5.08
N GLU A 114 -2.79 15.88 -5.46
CA GLU A 114 -2.89 17.10 -4.65
C GLU A 114 -3.70 16.81 -3.39
N VAL A 115 -3.34 17.49 -2.30
CA VAL A 115 -3.91 17.25 -0.99
C VAL A 115 -4.39 18.55 -0.38
N ALA A 116 -5.66 18.58 0.01
CA ALA A 116 -6.28 19.73 0.66
C ALA A 116 -6.06 19.76 2.18
N ASN A 117 -5.70 18.63 2.81
CA ASN A 117 -5.50 18.55 4.27
C ASN A 117 -4.58 17.41 4.76
N HIS A 118 -4.13 17.51 6.00
CA HIS A 118 -3.20 16.56 6.63
C HIS A 118 -3.65 15.08 6.63
N CYS A 119 -4.97 14.80 6.62
CA CYS A 119 -5.50 13.43 6.60
C CYS A 119 -5.24 12.74 5.26
N GLN A 120 -5.39 13.48 4.15
CA GLN A 120 -5.11 12.96 2.80
C GLN A 120 -3.60 12.77 2.55
N GLY A 121 -2.74 13.49 3.27
CA GLY A 121 -1.29 13.30 3.23
C GLY A 121 -0.83 11.90 3.67
N ASN A 122 -1.60 11.20 4.50
CA ASN A 122 -1.25 9.86 4.97
C ASN A 122 -1.25 8.82 3.82
N VAL A 123 -2.22 8.89 2.90
CA VAL A 123 -2.34 7.93 1.80
C VAL A 123 -1.15 8.04 0.84
N ARG A 124 -0.69 9.26 0.56
CA ARG A 124 0.52 9.51 -0.25
C ARG A 124 1.76 8.90 0.36
N ARG A 125 1.92 9.01 1.68
CA ARG A 125 3.05 8.44 2.43
C ARG A 125 3.03 6.92 2.38
N ILE A 126 1.85 6.31 2.54
CA ILE A 126 1.66 4.86 2.40
C ILE A 126 2.02 4.41 0.99
N ALA A 127 1.53 5.11 -0.04
CA ALA A 127 1.85 4.81 -1.43
C ALA A 127 3.35 4.94 -1.73
N ALA A 128 4.01 5.97 -1.21
CA ALA A 128 5.46 6.14 -1.31
C ALA A 128 6.22 4.99 -0.65
N ARG A 129 5.75 4.49 0.50
CA ARG A 129 6.34 3.30 1.13
C ARG A 129 6.12 2.03 0.29
N GLY A 130 4.95 1.87 -0.31
CA GLY A 130 4.67 0.80 -1.26
C GLY A 130 5.60 0.81 -2.48
N LEU A 131 5.85 1.99 -3.07
CA LEU A 131 6.83 2.14 -4.16
C LEU A 131 8.25 1.77 -3.74
N GLY A 132 8.65 2.09 -2.51
CA GLY A 132 9.94 1.67 -1.95
C GLY A 132 10.07 0.14 -1.89
N LYS A 133 9.02 -0.52 -1.41
CA LYS A 133 8.95 -1.99 -1.37
C LYS A 133 8.99 -2.59 -2.77
N ILE A 134 8.18 -2.09 -3.70
CA ILE A 134 8.18 -2.52 -5.11
C ILE A 134 9.57 -2.34 -5.71
N GLY A 135 10.16 -1.15 -5.63
CA GLY A 135 11.46 -0.87 -6.24
C GLY A 135 12.61 -1.69 -5.66
N ARG A 136 12.49 -2.17 -4.42
CA ARG A 136 13.45 -3.09 -3.80
C ARG A 136 13.35 -4.52 -4.34
N THR A 137 12.14 -4.99 -4.67
CA THR A 137 11.89 -6.40 -5.04
C THR A 137 11.58 -6.62 -6.51
N ALA A 138 11.32 -5.55 -7.27
CA ALA A 138 11.00 -5.62 -8.69
C ALA A 138 12.16 -6.22 -9.48
N LYS A 139 11.83 -7.01 -10.50
CA LYS A 139 12.82 -7.65 -11.36
C LYS A 139 13.10 -6.83 -12.61
N GLN A 140 12.14 -5.99 -13.01
CA GLN A 140 12.21 -5.19 -14.21
C GLN A 140 12.91 -3.86 -13.91
N PRO A 141 14.04 -3.54 -14.57
CA PRO A 141 14.77 -2.29 -14.32
C PRO A 141 13.91 -1.03 -14.53
N GLU A 142 12.95 -1.08 -15.46
CA GLU A 142 12.04 0.03 -15.73
C GLU A 142 11.10 0.33 -14.56
N VAL A 143 10.62 -0.70 -13.85
CA VAL A 143 9.78 -0.54 -12.65
C VAL A 143 10.59 0.11 -11.52
N ILE A 144 11.84 -0.34 -11.34
CA ILE A 144 12.76 0.25 -10.34
C ILE A 144 13.04 1.71 -10.67
N ARG A 145 13.39 2.00 -11.94
CA ARG A 145 13.65 3.36 -12.43
C ARG A 145 12.45 4.27 -12.19
N TYR A 146 11.25 3.81 -12.56
CA TYR A 146 10.02 4.59 -12.39
C TYR A 146 9.71 4.86 -10.91
N ALA A 147 9.86 3.87 -10.03
CA ALA A 147 9.70 4.07 -8.60
C ALA A 147 10.70 5.09 -8.04
N VAL A 148 11.98 5.01 -8.44
CA VAL A 148 13.03 5.97 -8.03
C VAL A 148 12.73 7.39 -8.53
N GLU A 149 12.33 7.55 -9.79
CA GLU A 149 11.96 8.85 -10.37
C GLU A 149 10.80 9.47 -9.59
N LYS A 150 9.74 8.70 -9.33
CA LYS A 150 8.57 9.22 -8.61
C LYS A 150 8.87 9.55 -7.15
N LEU A 151 9.68 8.74 -6.47
CA LEU A 151 10.12 9.01 -5.11
C LEU A 151 11.10 10.19 -5.04
N THR A 152 11.93 10.41 -6.05
CA THR A 152 12.79 11.60 -6.15
C THR A 152 11.97 12.87 -6.27
N TRP A 153 10.93 12.86 -7.11
CA TRP A 153 9.97 13.96 -7.19
C TRP A 153 9.29 14.21 -5.83
N ALA A 154 8.84 13.14 -5.15
CA ALA A 154 8.19 13.24 -3.85
C ALA A 154 9.14 13.81 -2.77
N LEU A 155 10.42 13.45 -2.82
CA LEU A 155 11.47 13.97 -1.94
C LEU A 155 11.73 15.47 -2.13
N LEU A 156 11.47 16.02 -3.32
CA LEU A 156 11.68 17.44 -3.63
C LEU A 156 10.41 18.28 -3.53
N THR A 157 9.27 17.67 -3.17
CA THR A 157 7.98 18.37 -3.09
C THR A 157 7.92 19.23 -1.82
N PRO A 158 7.74 20.57 -1.93
CA PRO A 158 7.91 21.48 -0.78
C PRO A 158 6.78 21.37 0.26
N GLU A 159 5.58 20.95 -0.13
CA GLU A 159 4.36 21.12 0.65
C GLU A 159 4.12 20.05 1.74
N ASP A 160 4.77 18.88 1.66
CA ASP A 160 4.53 17.76 2.60
C ASP A 160 5.85 17.15 3.10
N TRP A 161 6.30 17.59 4.27
CA TRP A 161 7.50 17.06 4.93
C TRP A 161 7.39 15.55 5.21
N GLY A 162 6.18 15.06 5.51
CA GLY A 162 5.96 13.65 5.82
C GLY A 162 6.06 12.78 4.57
N LEU A 163 5.62 13.30 3.41
CA LEU A 163 5.87 12.64 2.13
C LEU A 163 7.36 12.62 1.80
N ARG A 164 8.08 13.73 1.97
CA ARG A 164 9.53 13.76 1.75
C ARG A 164 10.26 12.77 2.66
N TYR A 165 9.87 12.69 3.93
CA TYR A 165 10.40 11.69 4.86
C TYR A 165 10.14 10.26 4.38
N ALA A 166 8.91 9.95 3.97
CA ALA A 166 8.56 8.63 3.46
C ALA A 166 9.36 8.29 2.19
N ALA A 167 9.52 9.26 1.28
CA ALA A 167 10.31 9.11 0.07
C ALA A 167 11.79 8.84 0.36
N ALA A 168 12.40 9.56 1.31
CA ALA A 168 13.77 9.31 1.74
C ALA A 168 13.95 7.89 2.30
N VAL A 169 12.95 7.39 3.04
CA VAL A 169 13.00 6.01 3.56
C VAL A 169 12.88 4.99 2.43
N SER A 170 11.96 5.21 1.49
CA SER A 170 11.75 4.33 0.35
C SER A 170 12.95 4.30 -0.59
N LEU A 171 13.59 5.44 -0.86
CA LEU A 171 14.80 5.50 -1.68
C LEU A 171 15.97 4.75 -1.01
N GLN A 172 16.10 4.84 0.33
CA GLN A 172 17.06 4.00 1.05
C GLN A 172 16.74 2.51 0.88
N GLU A 173 15.46 2.15 0.99
CA GLU A 173 15.01 0.76 0.89
C GLU A 173 15.27 0.17 -0.51
N ILE A 174 15.13 0.96 -1.58
CA ILE A 174 15.46 0.55 -2.94
C ILE A 174 16.96 0.33 -3.11
N GLY A 175 17.78 1.25 -2.58
CA GLY A 175 19.23 1.06 -2.55
C GLY A 175 19.89 0.89 -3.92
N THR A 176 19.45 1.61 -4.95
CA THR A 176 20.17 1.67 -6.23
C THR A 176 21.11 2.88 -6.26
N PRO A 177 22.13 2.90 -7.14
CA PRO A 177 22.96 4.10 -7.34
C PRO A 177 22.13 5.36 -7.65
N ALA A 178 21.08 5.23 -8.46
CA ALA A 178 20.17 6.33 -8.76
C ALA A 178 19.43 6.84 -7.50
N ALA A 179 18.93 5.93 -6.66
CA ALA A 179 18.28 6.31 -5.40
C ALA A 179 19.24 7.02 -4.44
N HIS A 180 20.49 6.56 -4.38
CA HIS A 180 21.54 7.19 -3.57
C HIS A 180 21.87 8.60 -4.07
N THR A 181 22.04 8.80 -5.38
CA THR A 181 22.26 10.12 -5.99
C THR A 181 21.12 11.08 -5.69
N ALA A 182 19.87 10.61 -5.75
CA ALA A 182 18.71 11.41 -5.40
C ALA A 182 18.75 11.90 -3.94
N LEU A 183 19.07 11.00 -3.00
CA LEU A 183 19.25 11.33 -1.59
C LEU A 183 20.36 12.37 -1.38
N GLN A 184 21.55 12.15 -1.97
CA GLN A 184 22.68 13.08 -1.84
C GLN A 184 22.35 14.48 -2.37
N THR A 185 21.72 14.56 -3.54
CA THR A 185 21.39 15.84 -4.19
C THR A 185 20.38 16.64 -3.36
N SER A 186 19.43 15.96 -2.71
CA SER A 186 18.38 16.60 -1.91
C SER A 186 18.89 17.25 -0.60
N LEU A 187 20.05 16.84 -0.07
CA LEU A 187 20.56 17.34 1.22
C LEU A 187 20.74 18.86 1.27
N ASN A 188 21.16 19.45 0.16
CA ASN A 188 21.42 20.89 0.07
C ASN A 188 20.13 21.72 -0.04
N GLN A 189 19.02 21.08 -0.40
CA GLN A 189 17.73 21.73 -0.65
C GLN A 189 16.72 21.50 0.47
N GLU A 190 16.87 20.42 1.25
CA GLU A 190 15.93 20.11 2.34
C GLU A 190 16.11 21.07 3.51
N ALA A 191 15.11 21.91 3.78
CA ALA A 191 15.13 22.87 4.88
C ALA A 191 14.70 22.28 6.23
N ASP A 192 13.83 21.25 6.21
CA ASP A 192 13.33 20.61 7.42
C ASP A 192 14.42 19.78 8.09
N LYS A 193 14.69 20.04 9.37
CA LYS A 193 15.78 19.37 10.11
C LYS A 193 15.53 17.86 10.27
N VAL A 194 14.29 17.43 10.44
CA VAL A 194 13.92 16.03 10.63
C VAL A 194 14.09 15.29 9.31
N VAL A 195 13.56 15.85 8.22
CA VAL A 195 13.72 15.25 6.88
C VAL A 195 15.19 15.24 6.48
N ARG A 196 15.93 16.33 6.70
CA ARG A 196 17.38 16.39 6.41
C ARG A 196 18.15 15.33 7.18
N SER A 197 17.91 15.18 8.48
CA SER A 197 18.52 14.12 9.30
C SER A 197 18.20 12.73 8.74
N ARG A 198 16.95 12.51 8.31
CA ARG A 198 16.55 11.24 7.70
C ARG A 198 17.26 10.98 6.38
N ILE A 199 17.38 11.97 5.50
CA ILE A 199 18.10 11.89 4.23
C ILE A 199 19.58 11.61 4.50
N THR A 200 20.21 12.28 5.46
CA THR A 200 21.60 12.02 5.84
C THR A 200 21.79 10.55 6.24
N MET A 201 20.95 10.03 7.14
CA MET A 201 20.99 8.62 7.54
C MET A 201 20.74 7.66 6.36
N ALA A 202 19.91 8.06 5.40
CA ALA A 202 19.64 7.29 4.19
C ALA A 202 20.86 7.22 3.26
N ALA A 203 21.52 8.37 3.06
CA ALA A 203 22.67 8.52 2.18
C ALA A 203 23.98 7.97 2.76
N THR A 204 24.12 7.81 4.07
CA THR A 204 25.37 7.30 4.67
C THR A 204 25.41 5.78 4.85
N LYS A 205 24.28 5.09 4.74
CA LYS A 205 24.23 3.64 4.94
C LYS A 205 24.63 2.97 3.62
N ASN A 206 25.83 2.39 3.59
CA ASN A 206 26.36 1.70 2.41
C ASN A 206 25.39 0.62 1.91
N LEU A 207 25.35 0.49 0.59
CA LEU A 207 24.77 -0.65 -0.12
C LEU A 207 25.33 -1.95 0.50
N PRO A 208 24.51 -2.94 0.86
CA PRO A 208 25.06 -4.27 1.11
C PRO A 208 25.73 -4.76 -0.18
N ASP A 209 26.97 -5.23 -0.04
CA ASP A 209 27.78 -5.82 -1.12
C ASP A 209 27.05 -6.96 -1.86
#